data_AF-A0A6M5IZ57-F1
#
_entry.id   AF-A0A6M5IZ57-F1
#
_cell.length_a   1.000
_cell.length_b   1.000
_cell.length_c   1.000
_cell.angle_alpha   90.00
_cell.angle_beta   90.00
_cell.angle_gamma   90.00
#
_symmetry.space_group_name_H-M   'P 1'
#
loop_
_entity.id
_entity.type
_entity.pdbx_description
1 polymer ?
#
loop_
_entity_poly.entity_id
_entity_poly.type
_entity_poly.pdbx_seq_one_letter_code
_entity_poly.pdbx_strand_id
1 'polypeptide(L)'
;MVRRRPPNDARLSAARYRVQQVAPVGDDSESDETSANGGAAASVGAHGDRARTGLGTAGQQAGEEADAGAPTMEQRAAVVEIAITQAMRRGDFDDLPGAGKPLAGLGSTYDPDWWIRQKIERERLTGLGPPALTLRTEHAELDARLDTLGSEHEVREVLLDFNRRVIEARRQLLGGPPVVTPTRDVDPELEAWSARRAARRREAELARARAEEEWSRLTRRERRAARRNGTAPR
;
A
#
# COMPACT_ATOMS: atom_id res chain seq x y z
N MET A 1 -53.83 49.16 -12.77
CA MET A 1 -53.95 48.11 -13.81
C MET A 1 -53.26 46.85 -13.32
N VAL A 2 -54.04 45.81 -13.01
CA VAL A 2 -53.57 44.53 -12.46
C VAL A 2 -53.01 43.68 -13.60
N ARG A 3 -51.71 43.36 -13.57
CA ARG A 3 -51.13 42.34 -14.46
C ARG A 3 -50.97 41.04 -13.68
N ARG A 4 -51.72 40.02 -14.11
CA ARG A 4 -51.73 38.68 -13.52
C ARG A 4 -50.38 37.99 -13.72
N ARG A 5 -49.89 37.36 -12.65
CA ARG A 5 -48.72 36.46 -12.61
C ARG A 5 -49.04 35.18 -13.39
N PRO A 6 -48.17 34.70 -14.31
CA PRO A 6 -48.39 33.40 -14.95
C PRO A 6 -48.19 32.26 -13.93
N PRO A 7 -48.91 31.13 -14.08
CA PRO A 7 -48.89 30.01 -13.13
C PRO A 7 -47.54 29.30 -13.10
N ASN A 8 -47.17 28.86 -11.90
CA ASN A 8 -45.94 28.14 -11.58
C ASN A 8 -45.95 26.77 -12.28
N ASP A 9 -45.12 26.59 -13.31
CA ASP A 9 -45.00 25.31 -14.00
C ASP A 9 -44.16 24.35 -13.15
N ALA A 10 -44.85 23.42 -12.47
CA ALA A 10 -44.26 22.42 -11.59
C ALA A 10 -43.29 21.46 -12.31
N ARG A 11 -43.16 21.55 -13.64
CA ARG A 11 -42.26 20.71 -14.44
C ARG A 11 -40.83 21.24 -14.54
N LEU A 12 -40.56 22.47 -14.10
CA LEU A 12 -39.21 23.09 -14.15
C LEU A 12 -38.49 23.12 -12.80
N SER A 13 -39.04 22.52 -11.73
CA SER A 13 -38.43 22.55 -10.39
C SER A 13 -37.57 21.34 -10.02
N ALA A 14 -37.34 20.38 -10.93
CA ALA A 14 -36.60 19.15 -10.63
C ALA A 14 -35.20 19.07 -11.31
N ALA A 15 -34.65 20.21 -11.75
CA ALA A 15 -33.35 20.24 -12.45
C ALA A 15 -32.26 21.08 -11.75
N ARG A 16 -32.38 21.33 -10.44
CA ARG A 16 -31.30 21.95 -9.66
C ARG A 16 -31.25 21.37 -8.24
N TYR A 17 -30.04 20.96 -7.85
CA TYR A 17 -29.61 20.33 -6.58
C TYR A 17 -29.91 18.82 -6.52
N ARG A 18 -28.95 17.91 -6.30
CA ARG A 18 -27.68 18.03 -5.55
C ARG A 18 -26.72 16.90 -5.95
N VAL A 19 -25.67 17.25 -6.69
CA VAL A 19 -24.41 16.48 -6.73
C VAL A 19 -23.66 16.83 -5.47
N GLN A 20 -23.67 15.97 -4.45
CA GLN A 20 -22.58 15.80 -3.48
C GLN A 20 -22.87 14.62 -2.54
N GLN A 21 -21.83 13.78 -2.35
CA GLN A 21 -21.63 12.73 -1.34
C GLN A 21 -21.74 11.28 -1.85
N VAL A 22 -20.62 10.78 -2.37
CA VAL A 22 -20.25 9.36 -2.29
C VAL A 22 -19.07 9.28 -1.33
N ALA A 23 -19.29 8.61 -0.20
CA ALA A 23 -18.29 8.05 0.69
C ALA A 23 -18.69 6.59 0.98
N PRO A 24 -17.74 5.72 1.34
CA PRO A 24 -17.68 4.33 0.89
C PRO A 24 -18.48 3.34 1.75
N VAL A 25 -18.96 2.29 1.10
CA VAL A 25 -19.60 1.11 1.71
C VAL A 25 -18.53 0.29 2.43
N GLY A 26 -18.76 0.03 3.72
CA GLY A 26 -18.02 -0.91 4.54
C GLY A 26 -18.78 -2.22 4.71
N ASP A 27 -18.01 -3.30 4.62
CA ASP A 27 -18.01 -4.52 5.44
C ASP A 27 -19.33 -5.31 5.60
N ASP A 28 -19.45 -6.40 4.84
CA ASP A 28 -20.43 -7.46 5.08
C ASP A 28 -19.73 -8.63 5.80
N SER A 29 -20.22 -8.91 7.01
CA SER A 29 -19.83 -10.04 7.83
C SER A 29 -20.43 -11.34 7.28
N GLU A 30 -19.54 -12.27 6.93
CA GLU A 30 -19.85 -13.63 6.49
C GLU A 30 -20.01 -14.53 7.72
N SER A 31 -21.21 -15.06 7.93
CA SER A 31 -21.49 -16.09 8.95
C SER A 31 -21.29 -17.48 8.35
N ASP A 32 -20.51 -18.29 9.08
CA ASP A 32 -20.34 -19.73 8.95
C ASP A 32 -21.66 -20.50 8.77
N GLU A 33 -21.64 -21.52 7.88
CA GLU A 33 -22.07 -22.88 8.23
C GLU A 33 -21.66 -23.90 7.13
N THR A 34 -20.63 -24.68 7.47
CA THR A 34 -20.50 -26.16 7.35
C THR A 34 -20.74 -26.93 6.04
N SER A 35 -19.67 -27.60 5.62
CA SER A 35 -19.56 -29.05 5.31
C SER A 35 -20.76 -29.78 4.70
N ALA A 36 -20.59 -30.31 3.49
CA ALA A 36 -20.53 -31.77 3.29
C ALA A 36 -20.04 -32.18 1.90
N ASN A 37 -19.14 -33.13 1.94
CA ASN A 37 -18.44 -33.83 0.88
C ASN A 37 -19.37 -34.80 0.11
N GLY A 38 -19.09 -34.99 -1.18
CA GLY A 38 -19.76 -35.95 -2.05
C GLY A 38 -19.31 -37.40 -1.81
N GLY A 39 -20.25 -38.33 -1.98
CA GLY A 39 -19.99 -39.77 -1.93
C GLY A 39 -21.22 -40.55 -2.41
N ALA A 40 -20.99 -41.44 -3.37
CA ALA A 40 -21.96 -42.07 -4.23
C ALA A 40 -22.62 -43.36 -3.68
N ALA A 41 -23.62 -43.82 -4.44
CA ALA A 41 -24.06 -45.21 -4.69
C ALA A 41 -25.33 -45.75 -3.97
N ALA A 42 -26.36 -45.92 -4.82
CA ALA A 42 -27.27 -47.06 -4.97
C ALA A 42 -27.78 -47.85 -3.74
N SER A 43 -29.10 -47.94 -3.58
CA SER A 43 -29.91 -49.13 -3.95
C SER A 43 -31.29 -49.16 -3.25
N VAL A 44 -32.30 -49.49 -4.07
CA VAL A 44 -33.50 -50.34 -3.81
C VAL A 44 -34.42 -50.02 -2.61
N GLY A 45 -35.73 -49.84 -2.91
CA GLY A 45 -36.78 -50.10 -1.92
C GLY A 45 -38.12 -49.43 -2.20
N ALA A 46 -39.00 -50.15 -2.90
CA ALA A 46 -40.37 -49.78 -3.18
C ALA A 46 -41.27 -49.73 -1.93
N HIS A 47 -42.32 -48.91 -1.95
CA HIS A 47 -43.74 -49.19 -1.62
C HIS A 47 -44.43 -47.97 -1.00
N GLY A 48 -45.63 -47.63 -1.49
CA GLY A 48 -46.55 -46.78 -0.73
C GLY A 48 -47.47 -45.92 -1.58
N ASP A 49 -48.47 -46.57 -2.16
CA ASP A 49 -49.56 -46.01 -2.95
C ASP A 49 -50.53 -45.14 -2.12
N ARG A 50 -51.19 -44.22 -2.84
CA ARG A 50 -52.55 -43.67 -2.66
C ARG A 50 -52.84 -42.41 -1.82
N ALA A 51 -53.29 -41.42 -2.60
CA ALA A 51 -54.55 -40.66 -2.49
C ALA A 51 -54.60 -39.40 -1.61
N ARG A 52 -54.71 -38.22 -2.25
CA ARG A 52 -56.01 -37.53 -2.42
C ARG A 52 -55.94 -36.31 -3.34
N THR A 53 -56.96 -36.20 -4.17
CA THR A 53 -57.40 -35.08 -5.02
C THR A 53 -57.71 -33.80 -4.24
N GLY A 54 -57.46 -32.64 -4.87
CA GLY A 54 -58.07 -31.35 -4.53
C GLY A 54 -57.58 -30.21 -5.41
N LEU A 55 -58.38 -29.76 -6.37
CA LEU A 55 -58.19 -28.52 -7.13
C LEU A 55 -58.24 -27.30 -6.19
N GLY A 56 -57.44 -26.28 -6.48
CA GLY A 56 -57.53 -24.97 -5.83
C GLY A 56 -56.59 -23.93 -6.43
N THR A 57 -56.95 -23.38 -7.57
CA THR A 57 -56.41 -22.13 -8.11
C THR A 57 -56.79 -20.95 -7.20
N ALA A 58 -55.83 -20.34 -6.50
CA ALA A 58 -55.89 -18.94 -6.07
C ALA A 58 -54.53 -18.50 -5.50
N GLY A 59 -53.98 -17.38 -6.00
CA GLY A 59 -52.98 -16.61 -5.24
C GLY A 59 -51.65 -16.27 -5.94
N GLN A 60 -51.56 -16.25 -7.27
CA GLN A 60 -50.41 -15.68 -7.97
C GLN A 60 -50.53 -14.14 -8.03
N GLN A 61 -50.45 -13.42 -6.92
CA GLN A 61 -50.27 -11.95 -6.91
C GLN A 61 -49.63 -11.47 -5.59
N ALA A 62 -48.31 -11.66 -5.44
CA ALA A 62 -47.50 -10.93 -4.45
C ALA A 62 -46.02 -11.14 -4.79
N GLY A 63 -45.49 -10.37 -5.74
CA GLY A 63 -44.07 -10.47 -6.11
C GLY A 63 -43.55 -9.42 -7.08
N GLU A 64 -44.23 -8.30 -7.25
CA GLU A 64 -43.91 -7.35 -8.32
C GLU A 64 -43.94 -5.88 -7.86
N GLU A 65 -43.36 -5.58 -6.70
CA GLU A 65 -43.22 -4.20 -6.22
C GLU A 65 -41.83 -3.90 -5.60
N ALA A 66 -40.77 -4.58 -6.05
CA ALA A 66 -39.42 -4.36 -5.52
C ALA A 66 -38.32 -4.33 -6.58
N ASP A 67 -38.42 -3.50 -7.63
CA ASP A 67 -37.24 -3.04 -8.39
C ASP A 67 -37.45 -1.71 -9.16
N ALA A 68 -38.32 -0.81 -8.68
CA ALA A 68 -38.67 0.43 -9.39
C ALA A 68 -37.64 1.57 -9.23
N GLY A 69 -36.34 1.27 -9.21
CA GLY A 69 -35.33 2.31 -8.97
C GLY A 69 -33.90 2.00 -9.41
N ALA A 70 -33.53 0.74 -9.69
CA ALA A 70 -32.20 0.43 -10.19
C ALA A 70 -32.16 0.59 -11.71
N PRO A 71 -31.23 1.38 -12.27
CA PRO A 71 -31.10 1.45 -13.72
C PRO A 71 -30.65 0.10 -14.25
N THR A 72 -31.31 -0.35 -15.32
CA THR A 72 -30.99 -1.61 -16.01
C THR A 72 -29.56 -1.59 -16.51
N MET A 73 -28.97 -2.75 -16.78
CA MET A 73 -27.60 -2.83 -17.32
C MET A 73 -27.43 -2.04 -18.63
N GLU A 74 -28.48 -1.99 -19.45
CA GLU A 74 -28.53 -1.21 -20.69
C GLU A 74 -28.52 0.30 -20.42
N GLN A 75 -29.28 0.75 -19.42
CA GLN A 75 -29.27 2.15 -19.00
C GLN A 75 -27.91 2.56 -18.43
N ARG A 76 -27.27 1.69 -17.65
CA ARG A 76 -25.90 1.91 -17.14
C ARG A 76 -24.89 2.01 -18.28
N ALA A 77 -24.95 1.11 -19.26
CA ALA A 77 -24.10 1.16 -20.45
C ALA A 77 -24.30 2.48 -21.23
N ALA A 78 -25.54 2.92 -21.42
CA ALA A 78 -25.85 4.19 -22.10
C ALA A 78 -25.27 5.40 -21.35
N VAL A 79 -25.36 5.42 -20.02
CA VAL A 79 -24.76 6.49 -19.20
C VAL A 79 -23.23 6.52 -19.34
N VAL A 80 -22.58 5.34 -19.34
CA VAL A 80 -21.13 5.21 -19.52
C VAL A 80 -20.71 5.68 -20.92
N GLU A 81 -21.42 5.27 -21.97
CA GLU A 81 -21.13 5.65 -23.36
C GLU A 81 -21.22 7.18 -23.56
N ILE A 82 -22.26 7.81 -22.99
CA ILE A 82 -22.42 9.27 -23.01
C ILE A 82 -21.25 9.95 -22.28
N ALA A 83 -20.84 9.43 -21.13
CA ALA A 83 -19.71 9.97 -20.37
C ALA A 83 -18.39 9.86 -21.14
N ILE A 84 -18.12 8.73 -21.79
CA ILE A 84 -16.94 8.52 -22.64
C ILE A 84 -16.95 9.51 -23.81
N THR A 85 -18.07 9.61 -24.53
CA THR A 85 -18.19 10.52 -25.68
C THR A 85 -17.97 11.98 -25.27
N GLN A 86 -18.50 12.39 -24.12
CA GLN A 86 -18.28 13.73 -23.59
C GLN A 86 -16.82 13.97 -23.19
N ALA A 87 -16.15 13.00 -22.57
CA ALA A 87 -14.74 13.08 -22.23
C ALA A 87 -13.84 13.15 -23.48
N MET A 88 -14.14 12.37 -24.52
CA MET A 88 -13.46 12.47 -25.82
C MET A 88 -13.63 13.85 -26.45
N ARG A 89 -14.84 14.44 -26.43
CA ARG A 89 -15.08 15.79 -26.97
C ARG A 89 -14.37 16.91 -26.20
N ARG A 90 -14.14 16.71 -24.90
CA ARG A 90 -13.39 17.66 -24.06
C ARG A 90 -11.88 17.54 -24.25
N GLY A 91 -11.41 16.49 -24.91
CA GLY A 91 -9.98 16.19 -25.00
C GLY A 91 -9.41 15.66 -23.69
N ASP A 92 -10.24 15.08 -22.80
CA ASP A 92 -9.76 14.53 -21.51
C ASP A 92 -8.77 13.35 -21.72
N PHE A 93 -8.72 12.80 -22.93
CA PHE A 93 -7.79 11.74 -23.37
C PHE A 93 -6.64 12.26 -24.24
N ASP A 94 -6.60 13.56 -24.54
CA ASP A 94 -5.48 14.18 -25.25
C ASP A 94 -4.32 14.45 -24.26
N ASP A 95 -3.08 14.40 -24.73
CA ASP A 95 -1.86 14.64 -23.93
C ASP A 95 -1.70 13.79 -22.66
N LEU A 96 -2.23 12.56 -22.65
CA LEU A 96 -2.05 11.64 -21.54
C LEU A 96 -0.55 11.38 -21.26
N PRO A 97 -0.15 11.24 -19.98
CA PRO A 97 1.21 10.91 -19.62
C PRO A 97 1.60 9.55 -20.21
N GLY A 98 2.41 9.56 -21.27
CA GLY A 98 2.80 8.36 -22.01
C GLY A 98 2.21 8.24 -23.41
N ALA A 99 1.34 9.17 -23.83
CA ALA A 99 0.80 9.20 -25.20
C ALA A 99 1.94 9.25 -26.24
N GLY A 100 1.91 8.32 -27.19
CA GLY A 100 2.91 8.19 -28.25
C GLY A 100 4.30 7.71 -27.81
N LYS A 101 4.55 7.50 -26.51
CA LYS A 101 5.81 6.94 -26.03
C LYS A 101 5.77 5.42 -26.16
N PRO A 102 6.88 4.77 -26.58
CA PRO A 102 6.96 3.33 -26.51
C PRO A 102 6.75 2.89 -25.06
N LEU A 103 5.95 1.84 -24.86
CA LEU A 103 5.78 1.23 -23.56
C LEU A 103 7.15 0.78 -23.04
N ALA A 104 7.58 1.33 -21.91
CA ALA A 104 8.85 1.00 -21.31
C ALA A 104 8.85 -0.48 -20.88
N GLY A 105 9.89 -1.24 -21.28
CA GLY A 105 10.09 -2.63 -20.82
C GLY A 105 9.60 -3.74 -21.77
N LEU A 106 9.02 -3.41 -22.93
CA LEU A 106 8.54 -4.40 -23.91
C LEU A 106 9.62 -4.98 -24.85
N GLY A 107 10.90 -4.81 -24.52
CA GLY A 107 12.00 -4.93 -25.48
C GLY A 107 12.76 -6.25 -25.55
N SER A 108 12.75 -7.15 -24.55
CA SER A 108 13.56 -8.38 -24.69
C SER A 108 13.15 -9.64 -23.93
N THR A 109 12.24 -9.58 -22.95
CA THR A 109 11.82 -10.77 -22.22
C THR A 109 10.40 -10.55 -21.71
N TYR A 110 9.45 -11.39 -22.12
CA TYR A 110 8.12 -11.41 -21.52
C TYR A 110 8.26 -11.86 -20.07
N ASP A 111 8.19 -10.91 -19.14
CA ASP A 111 8.10 -11.23 -17.72
C ASP A 111 6.62 -11.25 -17.32
N PRO A 112 6.04 -12.39 -16.94
CA PRO A 112 4.67 -12.44 -16.41
C PRO A 112 4.48 -11.57 -15.16
N ASP A 113 5.55 -11.26 -14.42
CA ASP A 113 5.52 -10.50 -13.16
C ASP A 113 5.87 -9.01 -13.34
N TRP A 114 5.86 -8.49 -14.57
CA TRP A 114 6.21 -7.10 -14.88
C TRP A 114 5.40 -6.06 -14.08
N TRP A 115 4.12 -6.35 -13.87
CA TRP A 115 3.21 -5.49 -13.12
C TRP A 115 3.48 -5.52 -11.60
N ILE A 116 3.98 -6.64 -11.07
CA ILE A 116 4.40 -6.79 -9.67
C ILE A 116 5.62 -5.92 -9.42
N ARG A 117 6.63 -5.99 -10.31
CA ARG A 117 7.82 -5.13 -10.23
C ARG A 117 7.45 -3.65 -10.28
N GLN A 118 6.57 -3.26 -11.21
CA GLN A 118 6.12 -1.87 -11.32
C GLN A 118 5.28 -1.41 -10.11
N LYS A 119 4.50 -2.30 -9.49
CA LYS A 119 3.75 -2.02 -8.27
C LYS A 119 4.68 -1.86 -7.06
N ILE A 120 5.65 -2.77 -6.89
CA ILE A 120 6.67 -2.70 -5.83
C ILE A 120 7.48 -1.40 -5.95
N GLU A 121 7.90 -1.03 -7.16
CA GLU A 121 8.64 0.22 -7.41
C GLU A 121 7.80 1.47 -7.11
N ARG A 122 6.55 1.49 -7.60
CA ARG A 122 5.62 2.62 -7.36
C ARG A 122 5.30 2.83 -5.88
N GLU A 123 5.14 1.74 -5.12
CA GLU A 123 4.77 1.78 -3.71
C GLU A 123 5.97 1.70 -2.76
N ARG A 124 7.19 1.60 -3.31
CA ARG A 124 8.45 1.45 -2.55
C ARG A 124 8.35 0.33 -1.51
N LEU A 125 7.74 -0.78 -1.88
CA LEU A 125 7.54 -1.89 -0.98
C LEU A 125 8.87 -2.59 -0.70
N THR A 126 9.36 -2.49 0.53
CA THR A 126 10.58 -3.17 1.01
C THR A 126 10.21 -4.43 1.80
N GLY A 127 11.05 -5.47 1.74
CA GLY A 127 10.90 -6.66 2.57
C GLY A 127 9.92 -7.73 2.07
N LEU A 128 9.33 -7.56 0.88
CA LEU A 128 8.45 -8.56 0.23
C LEU A 128 9.21 -9.69 -0.51
N GLY A 129 10.50 -9.86 -0.23
CA GLY A 129 11.31 -10.94 -0.81
C GLY A 129 11.24 -12.22 0.02
N PRO A 130 11.54 -13.38 -0.59
CA PRO A 130 11.87 -14.58 0.16
C PRO A 130 12.87 -14.26 1.29
N PRO A 131 12.75 -14.87 2.48
CA PRO A 131 13.58 -14.54 3.64
C PRO A 131 15.08 -14.49 3.34
N ALA A 132 15.56 -15.37 2.45
CA ALA A 132 16.94 -15.41 2.00
C ALA A 132 17.43 -14.10 1.35
N LEU A 133 16.59 -13.43 0.55
CA LEU A 133 16.94 -12.16 -0.10
C LEU A 133 16.83 -11.00 0.87
N THR A 134 15.76 -10.94 1.66
CA THR A 134 15.56 -9.89 2.67
C THR A 134 16.71 -9.85 3.68
N LEU A 135 17.15 -11.01 4.18
CA LEU A 135 18.29 -11.09 5.09
C LEU A 135 19.62 -10.65 4.46
N ARG A 136 19.81 -10.82 3.14
CA ARG A 136 21.02 -10.33 2.46
C ARG A 136 21.02 -8.81 2.37
N THR A 137 19.88 -8.20 2.04
CA THR A 137 19.72 -6.74 2.04
C THR A 137 19.92 -6.19 3.44
N GLU A 138 19.25 -6.75 4.44
CA GLU A 138 19.41 -6.33 5.84
C GLU A 138 20.86 -6.46 6.32
N HIS A 139 21.56 -7.54 5.95
CA HIS A 139 22.96 -7.73 6.28
C HIS A 139 23.87 -6.64 5.66
N ALA A 140 23.57 -6.18 4.45
CA ALA A 140 24.32 -5.11 3.79
C ALA A 140 24.06 -3.73 4.43
N GLU A 141 22.84 -3.51 4.93
CA GLU A 141 22.43 -2.26 5.58
C GLU A 141 22.69 -2.23 7.10
N LEU A 142 23.06 -3.37 7.69
CA LEU A 142 23.19 -3.55 9.13
C LEU A 142 24.15 -2.55 9.75
N ASP A 143 25.33 -2.36 9.18
CA ASP A 143 26.35 -1.44 9.71
C ASP A 143 25.82 0.01 9.78
N ALA A 144 25.13 0.45 8.72
CA ALA A 144 24.51 1.77 8.68
C ALA A 144 23.39 1.89 9.71
N ARG A 145 22.58 0.84 9.90
CA ARG A 145 21.51 0.79 10.91
C ARG A 145 22.09 0.86 12.33
N LEU A 146 23.13 0.09 12.64
CA LEU A 146 23.78 0.10 13.96
C LEU A 146 24.36 1.47 14.29
N ASP A 147 24.87 2.18 13.29
CA ASP A 147 25.43 3.52 13.45
C ASP A 147 24.39 4.58 13.84
N THR A 148 23.10 4.35 13.55
CA THR A 148 22.00 5.22 14.00
C THR A 148 21.66 5.03 15.48
N LEU A 149 22.00 3.88 16.07
CA LEU A 149 21.65 3.53 17.45
C LEU A 149 22.57 4.25 18.45
N GLY A 150 21.99 4.58 19.60
CA GLY A 150 22.64 5.35 20.66
C GLY A 150 23.19 4.49 21.80
N SER A 151 22.63 3.29 22.00
CA SER A 151 22.93 2.43 23.14
C SER A 151 23.54 1.09 22.71
N GLU A 152 24.52 0.61 23.48
CA GLU A 152 25.11 -0.72 23.31
C GLU A 152 24.04 -1.83 23.43
N HIS A 153 23.09 -1.65 24.35
CA HIS A 153 21.99 -2.60 24.54
C HIS A 153 21.11 -2.73 23.28
N GLU A 154 20.78 -1.61 22.65
CA GLU A 154 19.98 -1.61 21.40
C GLU A 154 20.73 -2.31 20.26
N VAL A 155 22.04 -2.06 20.13
CA VAL A 155 22.88 -2.73 19.13
C VAL A 155 22.90 -4.23 19.36
N ARG A 156 23.07 -4.66 20.62
CA ARG A 156 23.06 -6.07 21.02
C ARG A 156 21.73 -6.73 20.65
N GLU A 157 20.60 -6.11 20.98
CA GLU A 157 19.27 -6.64 20.66
C GLU A 157 19.05 -6.79 19.15
N VAL A 158 19.46 -5.81 18.35
CA VAL A 158 19.34 -5.85 16.88
C VAL A 158 20.19 -6.97 16.29
N LEU A 159 21.41 -7.16 16.78
CA LEU A 159 22.30 -8.24 16.33
C LEU A 159 21.74 -9.63 16.69
N LEU A 160 21.22 -9.78 17.91
CA LEU A 160 20.61 -11.03 18.36
C LEU A 160 19.33 -11.38 17.57
N ASP A 161 18.48 -10.39 17.31
CA ASP A 161 17.30 -10.56 16.46
C ASP A 161 17.67 -10.96 15.03
N PHE A 162 18.64 -10.26 14.43
CA PHE A 162 19.14 -10.58 13.09
C PHE A 162 19.66 -12.02 13.03
N ASN A 163 20.50 -12.42 13.99
CA ASN A 163 21.04 -13.78 14.06
C ASN A 163 19.95 -14.84 14.23
N ARG A 164 18.95 -14.58 15.09
CA ARG A 164 17.81 -15.46 15.26
C ARG A 164 17.05 -15.66 13.94
N ARG A 165 16.79 -14.58 13.19
CA ARG A 165 16.10 -14.64 11.89
C ARG A 165 16.92 -15.37 10.83
N VAL A 166 18.25 -15.19 10.81
CA VAL A 166 19.16 -15.96 9.94
C VAL A 166 19.12 -17.45 10.26
N ILE A 167 19.18 -17.81 11.55
CA ILE A 167 19.13 -19.20 11.99
C ILE A 167 17.77 -19.82 11.64
N GLU A 168 16.67 -19.12 11.90
CA GLU A 168 15.33 -19.61 11.58
C GLU A 168 15.14 -19.81 10.08
N ALA A 169 15.57 -18.83 9.27
CA ALA A 169 15.50 -18.95 7.82
C ALA A 169 16.34 -20.14 7.28
N ARG A 170 17.46 -20.48 7.93
CA ARG A 170 18.25 -21.68 7.60
C ARG A 170 17.58 -22.98 8.07
N ARG A 171 16.83 -22.94 9.17
CA ARG A 171 16.08 -24.09 9.71
C ARG A 171 14.80 -24.37 8.95
N GLN A 172 14.25 -23.38 8.25
CA GLN A 172 13.08 -23.51 7.41
C GLN A 172 13.36 -24.50 6.25
N LEU A 173 13.09 -25.79 6.47
CA LEU A 173 13.26 -26.88 5.48
C LEU A 173 12.19 -26.84 4.36
N LEU A 174 11.57 -25.68 4.10
CA LEU A 174 10.41 -25.55 3.20
C LEU A 174 10.75 -25.58 1.70
N GLY A 175 11.98 -25.94 1.34
CA GLY A 175 12.43 -25.95 -0.06
C GLY A 175 12.57 -24.53 -0.62
N GLY A 176 13.77 -24.21 -1.09
CA GLY A 176 14.08 -22.90 -1.65
C GLY A 176 15.59 -22.69 -1.79
N PRO A 177 16.03 -21.62 -2.49
CA PRO A 177 17.43 -21.28 -2.58
C PRO A 177 18.05 -21.15 -1.17
N PRO A 178 19.25 -21.72 -0.93
CA PRO A 178 19.84 -21.76 0.40
C PRO A 178 20.09 -20.35 0.94
N VAL A 179 19.87 -20.17 2.25
CA VAL A 179 20.18 -18.91 2.94
C VAL A 179 21.69 -18.84 3.18
N VAL A 180 22.39 -18.06 2.36
CA VAL A 180 23.86 -17.90 2.42
C VAL A 180 24.30 -16.76 3.35
N THR A 181 23.36 -15.99 3.92
CA THR A 181 23.69 -14.85 4.79
C THR A 181 24.38 -15.33 6.08
N PRO A 182 25.57 -14.81 6.43
CA PRO A 182 26.27 -15.19 7.66
C PRO A 182 25.62 -14.54 8.90
N THR A 183 25.75 -15.20 10.05
CA THR A 183 25.46 -14.60 11.36
C THR A 183 26.58 -13.64 11.74
N ARG A 184 26.26 -12.62 12.53
CA ARG A 184 27.23 -11.64 13.04
C ARG A 184 27.57 -11.94 14.50
N ASP A 185 28.85 -11.97 14.82
CA ASP A 185 29.27 -12.11 16.21
C ASP A 185 29.02 -10.80 16.96
N VAL A 186 28.41 -10.87 18.14
CA VAL A 186 27.90 -9.70 18.86
C VAL A 186 29.03 -8.87 19.43
N ASP A 187 29.98 -9.51 20.12
CA ASP A 187 31.04 -8.82 20.84
C ASP A 187 31.97 -8.00 19.91
N PRO A 188 32.52 -8.56 18.81
CA PRO A 188 33.37 -7.78 17.91
C PRO A 188 32.58 -6.68 17.17
N GLU A 189 31.29 -6.87 16.92
CA GLU A 189 30.46 -5.83 16.29
C GLU A 189 30.19 -4.66 17.26
N LEU A 190 30.01 -4.94 18.54
CA LEU A 190 29.91 -3.91 19.58
C LEU A 190 31.21 -3.12 19.72
N GLU A 191 32.35 -3.81 19.70
CA GLU A 191 33.67 -3.17 19.70
C GLU A 191 33.83 -2.27 18.47
N ALA A 192 33.53 -2.78 17.27
CA ALA A 192 33.61 -2.01 16.03
C ALA A 192 32.68 -0.78 16.04
N TRP A 193 31.44 -0.95 16.49
CA TRP A 193 30.47 0.15 16.63
C TRP A 193 30.98 1.22 17.61
N SER A 194 31.46 0.80 18.78
CA SER A 194 31.97 1.71 19.81
C SER A 194 33.20 2.48 19.31
N ALA A 195 34.09 1.81 18.56
CA ALA A 195 35.27 2.40 17.94
C ALA A 195 34.89 3.44 16.88
N ARG A 196 33.93 3.14 15.99
CA ARG A 196 33.39 4.11 15.01
C ARG A 196 32.80 5.34 15.69
N ARG A 197 32.03 5.16 16.78
CA ARG A 197 31.48 6.29 17.54
C ARG A 197 32.57 7.11 18.22
N ALA A 198 33.57 6.46 18.81
CA ALA A 198 34.69 7.15 19.45
C ALA A 198 35.51 7.96 18.42
N ALA A 199 35.74 7.41 17.23
CA ALA A 199 36.40 8.13 16.13
C ALA A 199 35.63 9.40 15.74
N ARG A 200 34.31 9.30 15.51
CA ARG A 200 33.46 10.46 15.19
C ARG A 200 33.47 11.53 16.28
N ARG A 201 33.47 11.11 17.56
CA ARG A 201 33.57 12.06 18.69
C ARG A 201 34.91 12.80 18.69
N ARG A 202 36.02 12.07 18.54
CA ARG A 202 37.37 12.66 18.47
C ARG A 202 37.50 13.62 17.29
N GLU A 203 36.99 13.27 16.12
CA GLU A 203 36.99 14.17 14.96
C GLU A 203 36.20 15.45 15.22
N ALA A 204 35.02 15.34 15.85
CA ALA A 204 34.22 16.50 16.23
C ALA A 204 34.94 17.38 17.26
N GLU A 205 35.61 16.80 18.25
CA GLU A 205 36.42 17.52 19.23
C GLU A 205 37.60 18.24 18.56
N LEU A 206 38.32 17.57 17.66
CA LEU A 206 39.41 18.19 16.91
C LEU A 206 38.94 19.30 15.98
N ALA A 207 37.75 19.16 15.38
CA ALA A 207 37.15 20.21 14.56
C ALA A 207 36.77 21.43 15.40
N ARG A 208 36.22 21.22 16.60
CA ARG A 208 35.92 22.30 17.56
C ARG A 208 37.18 23.02 18.02
N ALA A 209 38.21 22.27 18.41
CA ALA A 209 39.49 22.83 18.82
C ALA A 209 40.12 23.69 17.70
N ARG A 210 40.10 23.20 16.45
CA ARG A 210 40.56 23.98 15.28
C ARG A 210 39.75 25.25 15.08
N ALA A 211 38.42 25.18 15.18
CA ALA A 211 37.56 26.35 15.05
C ALA A 211 37.80 27.38 16.18
N GLU A 212 38.08 26.93 17.39
CA GLU A 212 38.44 27.78 18.53
C GLU A 212 39.81 28.45 18.33
N GLU A 213 40.81 27.72 17.85
CA GLU A 213 42.12 28.28 17.50
C GLU A 213 41.99 29.34 16.41
N GLU A 214 41.27 29.05 15.33
CA GLU A 214 41.00 30.00 14.25
C GLU A 214 40.29 31.25 14.80
N TRP A 215 39.26 31.06 15.64
CA TRP A 215 38.54 32.16 16.30
C TRP A 215 39.44 33.02 17.18
N SER A 216 40.40 32.40 17.88
CA SER A 216 41.35 33.11 18.75
C SER A 216 42.30 34.01 17.95
N ARG A 217 42.66 33.59 16.73
CA ARG A 217 43.54 34.35 15.81
C ARG A 217 42.85 35.54 15.16
N LEU A 218 41.52 35.56 15.11
CA LEU A 218 40.76 36.65 14.51
C LEU A 218 40.85 37.95 15.33
N THR A 219 40.95 39.07 14.62
CA THR A 219 40.90 40.41 15.23
C THR A 219 39.49 40.74 15.73
N ARG A 220 39.36 41.80 16.55
CA ARG A 220 38.08 42.25 17.11
C ARG A 220 37.04 42.60 16.03
N ARG A 221 37.48 43.11 14.87
CA ARG A 221 36.61 43.48 13.74
C ARG A 221 36.07 42.24 13.03
N GLU A 222 36.92 41.26 12.78
CA GLU A 222 36.55 40.00 12.12
C GLU A 222 35.60 39.16 13.00
N ARG A 223 35.88 39.06 14.31
CA ARG A 223 34.95 38.41 15.27
C ARG A 223 33.57 39.08 15.31
N ARG A 224 33.51 40.41 15.18
CA ARG A 224 32.23 41.16 15.13
C ARG A 224 31.49 40.93 13.81
N ALA A 225 32.20 40.71 12.70
CA ALA A 225 31.60 40.33 11.42
C ALA A 225 31.06 38.89 11.45
N ALA A 226 31.83 37.92 11.95
CA ALA A 226 31.43 36.52 12.03
C ALA A 226 30.21 36.28 12.95
N ARG A 227 30.08 37.03 14.05
CA ARG A 227 28.86 37.03 14.89
C ARG A 227 27.62 37.52 14.15
N ARG A 228 27.78 38.50 13.25
CA ARG A 228 26.69 39.03 12.43
C ARG A 228 26.23 38.04 11.37
N ASN A 229 27.15 37.21 10.89
CA ASN A 229 26.91 36.19 9.87
C ASN A 229 26.52 34.82 10.46
N GLY A 230 26.46 34.68 11.79
CA GLY A 230 26.12 33.41 12.45
C GLY A 230 27.21 32.33 12.41
N THR A 231 28.43 32.68 12.01
CA THR A 231 29.57 31.74 11.84
C THR A 231 30.47 31.68 13.09
N ALA A 232 30.06 32.31 14.19
CA ALA A 232 30.81 32.22 15.43
C ALA A 232 30.70 30.78 16.00
N PRO A 233 31.80 30.22 16.53
CA PRO A 233 31.74 28.93 17.22
C PRO A 233 30.74 29.02 18.40
N ARG A 234 29.97 27.94 18.59
CA ARG A 234 28.93 27.80 19.63
C ARG A 234 29.50 27.29 20.95
#